data_AF-A0A227JCH3-F1
#
_entry.id   AF-A0A227JCH3-F1
#
_cell.length_a   1.000
_cell.length_b   1.000
_cell.length_c   1.000
_cell.angle_alpha   90.00
_cell.angle_beta   90.00
_cell.angle_gamma   90.00
#
_symmetry.space_group_name_H-M   'P 1'
#
loop_
_entity.id
_entity.type
_entity.pdbx_description
1 polymer ?
#
loop_
_entity_poly.entity_id
_entity_poly.type
_entity_poly.pdbx_seq_one_letter_code
_entity_poly.pdbx_strand_id
1 'polypeptide(L)'
;QFMGAMACAIPVAPLGMALATALGRKFDLFEESETEAGKAAGAMGLVGISEGAIPFAAQDPMSVIPANVLGSMVAAVMAFSFGITNSVAHGGPVVALLGAMNHPVLALICMTAGATVTAVTCVTLKKVRKAKMMQAAA
;
A
#
# COMPACT_ATOMS: atom_id res chain seq x y z
N GLN A 1 -4.00 -6.98 -20.28
CA GLN A 1 -4.44 -5.76 -19.57
C GLN A 1 -4.81 -6.06 -18.12
N PHE A 2 -5.77 -6.95 -17.85
CA PHE A 2 -6.16 -7.31 -16.47
C PHE A 2 -5.00 -7.77 -15.56
N MET A 3 -4.09 -8.59 -16.09
CA MET A 3 -2.91 -9.04 -15.33
C MET A 3 -1.96 -7.90 -14.94
N GLY A 4 -1.83 -6.86 -15.77
CA GLY A 4 -0.98 -5.70 -15.45
C GLY A 4 -1.58 -4.84 -14.35
N ALA A 5 -2.91 -4.63 -14.38
CA ALA A 5 -3.63 -3.92 -13.32
C ALA A 5 -3.53 -4.65 -11.97
N MET A 6 -3.74 -5.97 -11.97
CA MET A 6 -3.58 -6.79 -10.76
C MET A 6 -2.13 -6.75 -10.24
N ALA A 7 -1.14 -6.88 -11.13
CA ALA A 7 0.28 -6.84 -10.77
C ALA A 7 0.70 -5.51 -10.13
N CYS A 8 0.11 -4.39 -10.55
CA CYS A 8 0.34 -3.08 -9.93
C CYS A 8 -0.38 -2.92 -8.60
N ALA A 9 -1.56 -3.52 -8.42
CA ALA A 9 -2.34 -3.41 -7.20
C ALA A 9 -1.83 -4.29 -6.04
N ILE A 10 -1.32 -5.49 -6.34
CA ILE A 10 -0.81 -6.45 -5.34
C ILE A 10 0.18 -5.82 -4.33
N PRO A 11 1.26 -5.13 -4.75
CA PRO A 11 2.25 -4.62 -3.82
C PRO A 11 1.80 -3.34 -3.08
N VAL A 12 0.67 -2.74 -3.46
CA VAL A 12 0.26 -1.42 -2.95
C VAL A 12 -0.10 -1.45 -1.47
N ALA A 13 -0.77 -2.50 -1.00
CA ALA A 13 -1.12 -2.63 0.42
C ALA A 13 0.12 -2.70 1.33
N PRO A 14 1.07 -3.65 1.15
CA PRO A 14 2.25 -3.74 2.01
C PRO A 14 3.20 -2.53 1.85
N LEU A 15 3.41 -2.02 0.63
CA LEU A 15 4.22 -0.81 0.41
C LEU A 15 3.56 0.42 1.02
N GLY A 16 2.24 0.54 0.87
CA GLY A 16 1.45 1.60 1.47
C GLY A 16 1.51 1.59 2.99
N MET A 17 1.47 0.42 3.63
CA MET A 17 1.63 0.29 5.08
C MET A 17 3.05 0.60 5.56
N ALA A 18 4.07 0.19 4.79
CA ALA A 18 5.45 0.58 5.06
C ALA A 18 5.64 2.11 5.04
N LEU A 19 5.01 2.77 4.05
CA LEU A 19 5.00 4.24 3.97
C LEU A 19 4.15 4.87 5.09
N ALA A 20 3.00 4.29 5.40
CA ALA A 20 2.09 4.79 6.44
C ALA A 20 2.75 4.79 7.82
N THR A 21 3.44 3.70 8.17
CA THR A 21 4.17 3.56 9.44
C THR A 21 5.35 4.52 9.51
N ALA A 22 6.13 4.66 8.44
CA ALA A 22 7.23 5.63 8.36
C ALA A 22 6.74 7.10 8.52
N LEU A 23 5.64 7.47 7.87
CA LEU A 23 5.03 8.80 8.00
C LEU A 23 4.36 9.00 9.36
N GLY A 24 3.67 7.98 9.85
CA GLY A 24 2.93 7.98 11.09
C GLY A 24 3.79 7.98 12.35
N ARG A 25 5.07 7.56 12.25
CA ARG A 25 6.06 7.72 13.33
C ARG A 25 6.21 9.17 13.78
N LYS A 26 6.09 10.14 12.88
CA LYS A 26 6.14 11.58 13.23
C LYS A 26 4.91 12.06 14.01
N PHE A 27 3.80 11.33 13.95
CA PHE A 27 2.51 11.70 14.54
C PHE A 27 2.10 10.81 15.71
N ASP A 28 2.98 9.89 16.14
CA ASP A 28 2.72 8.96 17.25
C ASP A 28 1.40 8.18 17.04
N LEU A 29 1.22 7.64 15.82
CA LEU A 29 0.02 6.91 15.40
C LEU A 29 0.21 5.39 15.37
N PHE A 30 1.46 4.95 15.44
CA PHE A 30 1.85 3.56 15.33
C PHE A 30 2.77 3.20 16.50
N GLU A 31 2.62 1.99 17.02
CA GLU A 31 3.56 1.44 17.98
C GLU A 31 4.94 1.19 17.34
N GLU A 32 5.96 1.03 18.18
CA GLU A 32 7.31 0.70 17.72
C GLU A 32 7.34 -0.67 17.01
N SER A 33 6.54 -1.62 17.51
CA SER A 33 6.29 -2.94 16.91
C SER A 33 5.71 -2.83 15.48
N GLU A 34 4.71 -1.96 15.29
CA GLU A 34 4.10 -1.67 13.98
C GLU A 34 5.11 -1.02 13.03
N THR A 35 6.02 -0.19 13.54
CA THR A 35 7.05 0.46 12.71
C THR A 35 8.08 -0.53 12.19
N GLU A 36 8.54 -1.46 13.03
CA GLU A 36 9.45 -2.52 12.59
C GLU A 36 8.76 -3.50 11.63
N ALA A 37 7.51 -3.86 11.93
CA ALA A 37 6.68 -4.64 10.99
C ALA A 37 6.50 -3.90 9.66
N GLY A 38 6.46 -2.57 9.66
CA GLY A 38 6.33 -1.74 8.47
C GLY A 38 7.52 -1.88 7.52
N LYS A 39 8.73 -1.97 8.06
CA LYS A 39 9.94 -2.22 7.26
C LYS A 39 9.91 -3.59 6.61
N ALA A 40 9.50 -4.63 7.37
CA ALA A 40 9.35 -5.97 6.85
C ALA A 40 8.27 -6.05 5.76
N ALA A 41 7.12 -5.41 5.98
CA ALA A 41 6.05 -5.29 4.99
C ALA A 41 6.52 -4.58 3.73
N GLY A 42 7.35 -3.53 3.85
CA GLY A 42 7.95 -2.86 2.69
C GLY A 42 8.80 -3.80 1.86
N ALA A 43 9.67 -4.59 2.49
CA ALA A 43 10.49 -5.60 1.80
C ALA A 43 9.62 -6.66 1.10
N MET A 44 8.59 -7.16 1.78
CA MET A 44 7.62 -8.10 1.20
C MET A 44 6.87 -7.50 0.01
N GLY A 45 6.46 -6.23 0.11
CA GLY A 45 5.77 -5.51 -0.96
C GLY A 45 6.64 -5.27 -2.20
N LEU A 46 7.95 -5.08 -2.05
CA LEU A 46 8.87 -4.92 -3.17
C LEU A 46 8.89 -6.15 -4.10
N VAL A 47 8.76 -7.34 -3.51
CA VAL A 47 8.74 -8.62 -4.24
C VAL A 47 7.33 -9.11 -4.57
N GLY A 48 6.28 -8.36 -4.22
CA GLY A 48 4.89 -8.69 -4.56
C GLY A 48 4.11 -9.48 -3.51
N ILE A 49 4.65 -9.63 -2.30
CA ILE A 49 3.99 -10.37 -1.21
C ILE A 49 3.07 -9.41 -0.45
N SER A 50 1.77 -9.57 -0.68
CA SER A 50 0.69 -8.70 -0.14
C SER A 50 0.38 -8.94 1.35
N GLU A 51 0.77 -10.10 1.86
CA GLU A 51 0.49 -10.62 3.20
C GLU A 51 1.11 -9.74 4.30
N GLY A 52 2.14 -8.96 3.96
CA GLY A 52 2.75 -8.00 4.87
C GLY A 52 1.78 -6.92 5.39
N ALA A 53 0.63 -6.72 4.71
CA ALA A 53 -0.40 -5.78 5.15
C ALA A 53 -1.45 -6.40 6.11
N ILE A 54 -1.56 -7.73 6.17
CA ILE A 54 -2.54 -8.44 7.02
C ILE A 54 -2.40 -8.10 8.51
N PRO A 55 -1.21 -8.09 9.14
CA PRO A 55 -1.10 -7.80 10.57
C PRO A 55 -1.61 -6.39 10.91
N PHE A 56 -1.38 -5.41 10.02
CA PHE A 56 -1.91 -4.04 10.20
C PHE A 56 -3.43 -3.99 10.11
N ALA A 57 -4.02 -4.70 9.16
CA ALA A 57 -5.46 -4.79 9.00
C ALA A 57 -6.12 -5.52 10.18
N ALA A 58 -5.43 -6.48 10.79
CA ALA A 58 -5.91 -7.17 11.99
C ALA A 58 -5.93 -6.24 13.22
N GLN A 59 -4.94 -5.34 13.35
CA GLN A 59 -4.85 -4.39 14.45
C GLN A 59 -5.80 -3.19 14.31
N ASP A 60 -5.87 -2.55 13.14
CA ASP A 60 -6.77 -1.41 12.88
C ASP A 60 -7.53 -1.58 11.54
N PRO A 61 -8.51 -2.50 11.50
CA PRO A 61 -9.23 -2.84 10.26
C PRO A 61 -9.94 -1.62 9.64
N MET A 62 -10.43 -0.73 10.49
CA MET A 62 -11.25 0.41 10.06
C MET A 62 -10.45 1.52 9.38
N SER A 63 -9.15 1.66 9.69
CA SER A 63 -8.28 2.62 8.98
C SER A 63 -7.55 1.96 7.81
N VAL A 64 -7.11 0.71 8.00
CA VAL A 64 -6.21 0.03 7.06
C VAL A 64 -6.95 -0.55 5.87
N ILE A 65 -8.10 -1.20 6.06
CA ILE A 65 -8.84 -1.82 4.95
C ILE A 65 -9.31 -0.76 3.94
N PRO A 66 -9.97 0.35 4.34
CA PRO A 66 -10.39 1.37 3.38
C PRO A 66 -9.21 2.03 2.67
N ALA A 67 -8.11 2.26 3.39
CA ALA A 67 -6.89 2.81 2.80
C ALA A 67 -6.30 1.90 1.72
N ASN A 68 -6.19 0.60 2.01
CA ASN A 68 -5.67 -0.40 1.08
C ASN A 68 -6.56 -0.54 -0.16
N VAL A 69 -7.88 -0.55 0.02
CA VAL A 69 -8.85 -0.58 -1.09
C VAL A 69 -8.65 0.64 -1.99
N LEU A 70 -8.64 1.85 -1.43
CA LEU A 70 -8.50 3.08 -2.20
C LEU A 70 -7.17 3.16 -2.95
N GLY A 71 -6.05 2.82 -2.31
CA GLY A 71 -4.75 2.82 -2.98
C GLY A 71 -4.66 1.76 -4.08
N SER A 72 -5.18 0.56 -3.84
CA SER A 72 -5.16 -0.53 -4.83
C SER A 72 -6.04 -0.20 -6.03
N MET A 73 -7.19 0.44 -5.81
CA MET A 73 -8.05 0.95 -6.88
C MET A 73 -7.31 1.97 -7.74
N VAL A 74 -6.61 2.93 -7.13
CA VAL A 74 -5.85 3.96 -7.86
C VAL A 74 -4.78 3.31 -8.74
N ALA A 75 -3.97 2.40 -8.19
CA ALA A 75 -2.95 1.69 -8.96
C ALA A 75 -3.54 0.85 -10.11
N ALA A 76 -4.63 0.12 -9.86
CA ALA A 76 -5.29 -0.70 -10.88
C ALA A 76 -5.87 0.15 -12.02
N VAL A 77 -6.56 1.24 -11.70
CA VAL A 77 -7.15 2.14 -12.70
C VAL A 77 -6.08 2.79 -13.56
N MET A 78 -5.01 3.34 -12.96
CA MET A 78 -3.91 3.92 -13.74
C MET A 78 -3.24 2.88 -14.63
N ALA A 79 -2.96 1.69 -14.10
CA ALA A 79 -2.34 0.62 -14.87
C ALA A 79 -3.22 0.16 -16.04
N PHE A 80 -4.54 0.14 -15.84
CA PHE A 80 -5.49 -0.16 -16.90
C PHE A 80 -5.52 0.94 -17.96
N SER A 81 -5.57 2.21 -17.55
CA SER A 81 -5.57 3.38 -18.43
C SER A 81 -4.28 3.48 -19.27
N PHE A 82 -3.13 3.11 -18.71
CA PHE A 82 -1.86 3.09 -19.44
C PHE A 82 -1.63 1.79 -20.24
N GLY A 83 -2.58 0.87 -20.26
CA GLY A 83 -2.48 -0.37 -21.03
C GLY A 83 -1.38 -1.30 -20.52
N ILE A 84 -1.08 -1.28 -19.22
CA ILE A 84 -0.03 -2.10 -18.63
C ILE A 84 -0.40 -3.59 -18.72
N THR A 85 0.55 -4.41 -19.12
CA THR A 85 0.43 -5.87 -19.18
C THR A 85 1.56 -6.51 -18.38
N ASN A 86 1.31 -7.71 -17.89
CA ASN A 86 2.28 -8.50 -17.14
C ASN A 86 2.22 -9.95 -17.64
N SER A 87 3.38 -10.57 -17.84
CA SER A 87 3.49 -11.96 -18.31
C SER A 87 3.49 -12.99 -17.18
N VAL A 88 3.69 -12.56 -15.93
CA VAL A 88 3.70 -13.43 -14.74
C VAL A 88 2.47 -13.25 -13.87
N ALA A 89 2.13 -14.29 -13.10
CA ALA A 89 1.03 -14.28 -12.14
C ALA A 89 1.41 -13.68 -10.76
N HIS A 90 2.44 -12.84 -10.71
CA HIS A 90 2.87 -12.12 -9.50
C HIS A 90 3.19 -10.65 -9.82
N GLY A 91 3.07 -9.78 -8.82
CA GLY A 91 3.29 -8.34 -8.95
C GLY A 91 4.57 -7.87 -8.25
N GLY A 92 4.74 -6.55 -8.14
CA GLY A 92 5.83 -5.96 -7.35
C GLY A 92 6.81 -5.11 -8.17
N PRO A 93 7.41 -4.07 -7.55
CA PRO A 93 8.46 -3.27 -8.17
C PRO A 93 9.63 -4.09 -8.72
N VAL A 94 10.04 -5.15 -8.02
CA VAL A 94 11.12 -6.03 -8.49
C VAL A 94 10.71 -6.77 -9.76
N VAL A 95 9.47 -7.26 -9.85
CA VAL A 95 8.95 -7.94 -11.05
C VAL A 95 8.87 -6.99 -12.25
N ALA A 96 8.51 -5.73 -12.03
CA ALA A 96 8.55 -4.70 -13.07
C ALA A 96 9.97 -4.50 -13.61
N LEU A 97 10.97 -4.43 -12.71
CA LEU A 97 12.38 -4.22 -13.08
C LEU A 97 13.02 -5.42 -13.79
N LEU A 98 12.53 -6.64 -13.51
CA LEU A 98 12.99 -7.87 -14.17
C LEU A 98 12.42 -8.06 -15.58
N GLY A 99 11.66 -7.10 -16.11
CA GLY A 99 11.22 -7.09 -17.52
C GLY A 99 9.95 -7.90 -17.80
N ALA A 100 9.19 -8.27 -16.77
CA ALA A 100 7.93 -9.00 -16.93
C ALA A 100 6.75 -8.12 -17.41
N MET A 101 6.93 -6.79 -17.37
CA MET A 101 5.89 -5.80 -17.70
C MET A 101 6.27 -5.02 -18.95
N ASN A 102 5.28 -4.70 -19.79
CA ASN A 102 5.50 -3.92 -21.03
C ASN A 102 6.03 -2.50 -20.78
N HIS A 103 5.55 -1.83 -19.73
CA HIS A 103 5.94 -0.47 -19.36
C HIS A 103 6.39 -0.41 -17.90
N PRO A 104 7.63 -0.83 -17.58
CA PRO A 104 8.08 -1.02 -16.20
C PRO A 104 8.14 0.31 -15.42
N VAL A 105 8.56 1.40 -16.06
CA VAL A 105 8.61 2.72 -15.41
C VAL A 105 7.21 3.23 -15.08
N LEU A 106 6.25 3.09 -16.00
CA LEU A 106 4.85 3.45 -15.74
C LEU A 106 4.24 2.57 -14.64
N ALA A 107 4.56 1.28 -14.62
CA ALA A 107 4.10 0.38 -13.56
C ALA A 107 4.60 0.81 -12.17
N LEU A 108 5.88 1.21 -12.06
CA LEU A 108 6.43 1.76 -10.81
C LEU A 108 5.73 3.05 -10.39
N ILE A 109 5.41 3.94 -11.34
CA ILE A 109 4.62 5.15 -11.06
C ILE A 109 3.22 4.77 -10.55
N CYS A 110 2.56 3.78 -11.17
CA CYS A 110 1.25 3.33 -10.71
C CYS A 110 1.28 2.75 -9.29
N MET A 111 2.26 1.89 -9.00
CA MET A 111 2.45 1.28 -7.68
C MET A 111 2.75 2.34 -6.61
N THR A 112 3.65 3.29 -6.90
CA THR A 112 4.03 4.35 -5.96
C THR A 112 2.88 5.32 -5.68
N ALA A 113 2.11 5.68 -6.70
CA ALA A 113 0.92 6.51 -6.52
C ALA A 113 -0.16 5.79 -5.70
N GLY A 114 -0.43 4.50 -5.96
CA GLY A 114 -1.32 3.69 -5.12
C GLY A 114 -0.84 3.59 -3.67
N ALA A 115 0.45 3.29 -3.45
CA ALA A 115 1.03 3.18 -2.11
C ALA A 115 0.98 4.52 -1.35
N THR A 116 1.17 5.63 -2.05
CA THR A 116 1.04 6.98 -1.48
C THR A 116 -0.40 7.25 -1.04
N VAL A 117 -1.39 6.90 -1.87
CA VAL A 117 -2.81 7.05 -1.51
C VAL A 117 -3.15 6.19 -0.29
N THR A 118 -2.70 4.93 -0.24
CA THR A 118 -2.86 4.07 0.95
C THR A 118 -2.26 4.74 2.19
N ALA A 119 -1.01 5.22 2.10
CA ALA A 119 -0.32 5.79 3.24
C ALA A 119 -1.00 7.05 3.79
N VAL A 120 -1.34 7.98 2.90
CA VAL A 120 -2.03 9.24 3.27
C VAL A 120 -3.41 8.95 3.85
N THR A 121 -4.16 8.03 3.24
CA THR A 121 -5.51 7.67 3.70
C THR A 121 -5.45 7.01 5.08
N CYS A 122 -4.56 6.03 5.27
CA CYS A 122 -4.42 5.33 6.55
C CYS A 122 -4.02 6.28 7.67
N VAL A 123 -3.01 7.15 7.44
CA VAL A 123 -2.56 8.14 8.43
C VAL A 123 -3.69 9.11 8.75
N THR A 124 -4.42 9.60 7.75
CA THR A 124 -5.53 10.53 7.96
C THR A 124 -6.66 9.89 8.77
N LEU A 125 -7.06 8.66 8.43
CA LEU A 125 -8.09 7.93 9.16
C LEU A 125 -7.69 7.65 10.61
N LYS A 126 -6.45 7.20 10.85
CA LYS A 126 -5.93 7.01 12.22
C LYS A 126 -5.95 8.33 13.01
N LYS A 127 -5.52 9.46 12.42
CA LYS A 127 -5.54 10.78 13.07
C LYS A 127 -6.95 11.22 13.46
N VAL A 128 -7.91 11.12 12.53
CA VAL A 128 -9.30 11.49 12.78
C VAL A 128 -9.92 10.62 13.87
N ARG A 129 -9.63 9.30 13.86
CA ARG A 129 -10.11 8.38 14.90
C ARG A 129 -9.51 8.71 16.27
N LYS A 130 -8.19 8.92 16.36
CA LYS A 130 -7.53 9.31 17.62
C LYS A 130 -8.12 10.60 18.18
N ALA A 131 -8.32 11.63 17.34
CA ALA A 131 -8.94 12.88 17.74
C ALA A 131 -10.38 12.71 18.26
N LYS A 132 -11.20 11.90 17.56
CA LYS A 132 -12.57 11.59 18.01
C LYS A 132 -12.60 10.85 19.35
N MET A 133 -11.68 9.91 19.58
CA MET A 133 -11.61 9.19 20.86
C MET A 133 -11.20 10.11 22.02
N MET A 134 -10.26 11.03 21.79
CA MET A 134 -9.88 12.03 22.80
C MET A 134 -11.04 12.98 23.13
N GLN A 135 -11.83 13.39 22.14
CA GLN A 135 -13.02 14.21 22.35
C GLN A 135 -14.13 13.47 23.10
N ALA A 136 -14.32 12.17 22.85
CA ALA A 136 -15.32 11.37 23.54
C ALA A 136 -14.95 11.03 24.99
N ALA A 137 -13.66 11.11 25.33
CA ALA A 137 -13.14 10.86 26.68
C ALA A 137 -13.05 12.11 27.55
N ALA A 138 -13.22 13.30 26.97
CA ALA A 138 -13.22 14.60 27.64
C ALA A 138 -14.64 15.05 27.99
#